data_AF-A0A0V1H875-F1
#
_entry.id   AF-A0A0V1H875-F1
#
_cell.length_a   1.000
_cell.length_b   1.000
_cell.length_c   1.000
_cell.angle_alpha   90.00
_cell.angle_beta   90.00
_cell.angle_gamma   90.00
#
_symmetry.space_group_name_H-M   'P 1'
#
loop_
_entity.id
_entity.type
_entity.pdbx_description
1 polymer ?
#
loop_
_entity_poly.entity_id
_entity_poly.type
_entity_poly.pdbx_seq_one_letter_code
_entity_poly.pdbx_strand_id
1 'polypeptide(L)'
;MILCNIFRKFSTVTDAAISKDMLKKLRKKTSFSFVNCRKALEKFHYDFELAEKWLYETAQKEGWQKAAKLATRNACQGLVATFCQKNLGILVEVNCETDFVAKNEQFQNLVRAVTVSCYEQLQHQSLFPKNQALFNKCKIPSDYLESIEVNFEKHRKPVKELMATSMVHFGEKINLRRSTVLTVTDEIFLINYAHPRHSTDDEKILLGQYGAIVAFQTANTVLDEEEKKLIGKQLCQHIVGMNPTSIGDCNAVSNEKSENTENSKMQCKNNENDIEEEDVDDAESFQRTELNNETELMRQSFLLAPNMTVADYAKCKQIDVLDFERFQMLFFIIFTCLHYATAHNITDDMITQWLDSMAKLDKFTARQFELVLDFQIAADKANGPLDKLVKYVSPEALQLPTVQALFDLAKYYTPQLGIKEDETAEKMQKIEAFLDEVMKSNVIKLLVHHFKLAGFQEADTVDEFRQWIKKTWFTTYARRNEEGINDSSLFEHFFFGETVEDEEKVLGLHYWLRYFLLENAGQITYLGYKMKETESYATVAYKWNGFRKDSGTMLLRTTPEFEIALFSIGYLLKPKRIHFGRCTFVIASHEAEENGIKYYTSTFVKSPKCKKPKA
;
A
#
# COMPACT_ATOMS: atom_id res chain seq x y z
N MET A 1 29.15 -39.89 46.81
CA MET A 1 28.68 -39.60 45.43
C MET A 1 27.54 -38.56 45.35
N ILE A 2 26.90 -38.15 46.45
CA ILE A 2 25.75 -37.23 46.43
C ILE A 2 26.17 -35.73 46.57
N LEU A 3 27.29 -35.43 47.24
CA LEU A 3 27.77 -34.06 47.43
C LEU A 3 28.35 -33.39 46.16
N CYS A 4 28.95 -34.15 45.23
CA CYS A 4 29.50 -33.59 43.98
C CYS A 4 28.43 -33.17 42.96
N ASN A 5 27.22 -33.75 43.01
CA ASN A 5 26.13 -33.40 42.10
C ASN A 5 25.35 -32.15 42.55
N ILE A 6 25.40 -31.79 43.83
CA ILE A 6 24.77 -30.58 44.37
C ILE A 6 25.64 -29.35 44.06
N PHE A 7 26.97 -29.44 44.21
CA PHE A 7 27.89 -28.36 43.83
C PHE A 7 27.89 -28.07 42.31
N ARG A 8 27.77 -29.10 41.46
CA ARG A 8 27.63 -28.91 39.99
C ARG A 8 26.32 -28.22 39.58
N LYS A 9 25.21 -28.47 40.30
CA LYS A 9 23.92 -27.80 40.03
C LYS A 9 23.87 -26.37 40.57
N PHE A 10 24.54 -26.05 41.67
CA PHE A 10 24.60 -24.67 42.18
C PHE A 10 25.56 -23.78 41.37
N SER A 11 26.74 -24.30 40.97
CA SER A 11 27.72 -23.54 40.16
C SER A 11 27.21 -23.18 38.76
N THR A 12 26.43 -24.07 38.13
CA THR A 12 25.90 -23.84 36.77
C THR A 12 24.77 -22.82 36.72
N VAL A 13 24.00 -22.67 37.81
CA VAL A 13 22.94 -21.67 37.91
C VAL A 13 23.53 -20.28 38.18
N THR A 14 24.59 -20.18 39.00
CA THR A 14 25.29 -18.91 39.26
C THR A 14 26.07 -18.42 38.05
N ASP A 15 26.80 -19.30 37.34
CA ASP A 15 27.52 -18.92 36.11
C ASP A 15 26.57 -18.51 34.98
N ALA A 16 25.42 -19.17 34.83
CA ALA A 16 24.42 -18.81 33.83
C ALA A 16 23.68 -17.50 34.15
N ALA A 17 23.45 -17.20 35.43
CA ALA A 17 22.87 -15.93 35.87
C ALA A 17 23.86 -14.76 35.68
N ILE A 18 25.12 -14.93 36.11
CA ILE A 18 26.22 -13.96 35.91
C ILE A 18 26.45 -13.72 34.42
N SER A 19 26.43 -14.78 33.58
CA SER A 19 26.56 -14.68 32.12
C SER A 19 25.47 -13.83 31.47
N LYS A 20 24.19 -13.98 31.88
CA LYS A 20 23.07 -13.20 31.32
C LYS A 20 23.11 -11.73 31.72
N ASP A 21 23.45 -11.42 32.97
CA ASP A 21 23.50 -10.04 33.45
C ASP A 21 24.72 -9.29 32.89
N MET A 22 25.87 -9.96 32.77
CA MET A 22 27.06 -9.41 32.11
C MET A 22 26.81 -9.17 30.63
N LEU A 23 26.12 -10.10 29.95
CA LEU A 23 25.73 -9.92 28.54
C LEU A 23 24.80 -8.71 28.35
N LYS A 24 23.80 -8.53 29.23
CA LYS A 24 22.93 -7.35 29.21
C LYS A 24 23.70 -6.07 29.48
N LYS A 25 24.61 -6.08 30.47
CA LYS A 25 25.45 -4.93 30.84
C LYS A 25 26.37 -4.51 29.70
N LEU A 26 27.06 -5.48 29.08
CA LEU A 26 27.97 -5.22 27.96
C LEU A 26 27.19 -4.64 26.77
N ARG A 27 26.06 -5.25 26.40
CA ARG A 27 25.20 -4.71 25.34
C ARG A 27 24.67 -3.32 25.68
N LYS A 28 24.25 -3.06 26.92
CA LYS A 28 23.75 -1.73 27.31
C LYS A 28 24.84 -0.67 27.23
N LYS A 29 26.11 -1.03 27.49
CA LYS A 29 27.25 -0.12 27.42
C LYS A 29 27.71 0.12 25.98
N THR A 30 27.81 -0.93 25.17
CA THR A 30 28.44 -0.85 23.84
C THR A 30 27.44 -0.74 22.70
N SER A 31 26.18 -1.12 22.91
CA SER A 31 25.08 -1.26 21.94
C SER A 31 25.23 -2.39 20.90
N PHE A 32 26.29 -3.18 20.97
CA PHE A 32 26.55 -4.26 19.99
C PHE A 32 25.48 -5.35 20.01
N SER A 33 25.34 -6.07 18.89
CA SER A 33 24.42 -7.21 18.80
C SER A 33 24.66 -8.23 19.93
N PHE A 34 23.59 -8.88 20.41
CA PHE A 34 23.70 -9.88 21.49
C PHE A 34 24.63 -11.03 21.12
N VAL A 35 24.69 -11.40 19.84
CA VAL A 35 25.58 -12.45 19.33
C VAL A 35 27.05 -12.04 19.47
N ASN A 36 27.39 -10.81 19.07
CA ASN A 36 28.75 -10.30 19.18
C ASN A 36 29.17 -10.13 20.65
N CYS A 37 28.28 -9.56 21.49
CA CYS A 37 28.56 -9.41 22.93
C CYS A 37 28.78 -10.77 23.61
N ARG A 38 27.99 -11.79 23.25
CA ARG A 38 28.16 -13.14 23.78
C ARG A 38 29.49 -13.75 23.34
N LYS A 39 29.81 -13.68 22.04
CA LYS A 39 31.07 -14.18 21.48
C LYS A 39 32.28 -13.50 22.13
N ALA A 40 32.20 -12.20 22.40
CA ALA A 40 33.25 -11.45 23.08
C ALA A 40 33.46 -11.94 24.52
N LEU A 41 32.38 -12.05 25.29
CA LEU A 41 32.44 -12.52 26.68
C LEU A 41 32.95 -13.96 26.76
N GLU A 42 32.49 -14.87 25.90
CA GLU A 42 32.96 -16.26 25.87
C GLU A 42 34.46 -16.36 25.55
N LYS A 43 34.95 -15.50 24.64
CA LYS A 43 36.35 -15.50 24.21
C LYS A 43 37.33 -15.06 25.30
N PHE A 44 36.93 -14.12 26.16
CA PHE A 44 37.77 -13.60 27.24
C PHE A 44 37.33 -14.08 28.62
N HIS A 45 36.68 -15.26 28.69
CA HIS A 45 36.26 -15.87 29.95
C HIS A 45 35.47 -14.90 30.85
N TYR A 46 34.58 -14.12 30.24
CA TYR A 46 33.73 -13.10 30.87
C TYR A 46 34.46 -11.88 31.45
N ASP A 47 35.70 -11.62 31.04
CA ASP A 47 36.39 -10.34 31.27
C ASP A 47 35.72 -9.22 30.47
N PHE A 48 35.14 -8.25 31.20
CA PHE A 48 34.34 -7.18 30.63
C PHE A 48 35.16 -6.19 29.79
N GLU A 49 36.34 -5.80 30.27
CA GLU A 49 37.17 -4.77 29.63
C GLU A 49 37.81 -5.29 28.35
N LEU A 50 38.33 -6.52 28.42
CA LEU A 50 38.89 -7.19 27.25
C LEU A 50 37.83 -7.50 26.19
N ALA A 51 36.63 -7.93 26.62
CA ALA A 51 35.51 -8.16 25.71
C ALA A 51 35.06 -6.86 25.00
N GLU A 52 34.95 -5.76 25.74
CA GLU A 52 34.61 -4.44 25.17
C GLU A 52 35.66 -3.97 24.16
N LYS A 53 36.94 -4.00 24.54
CA LYS A 53 38.04 -3.59 23.65
C LYS A 53 38.06 -4.45 22.37
N TRP A 54 37.89 -5.76 22.52
CA TRP A 54 37.86 -6.67 21.38
C TRP A 54 36.68 -6.40 20.44
N LEU A 55 35.50 -6.04 20.94
CA LEU A 55 34.36 -5.70 20.09
C LEU A 55 34.67 -4.52 19.16
N TYR A 56 35.24 -3.45 19.69
CA TYR A 56 35.60 -2.26 18.91
C TYR A 56 36.73 -2.55 17.91
N GLU A 57 37.77 -3.26 18.32
CA GLU A 57 38.87 -3.63 17.42
C GLU A 57 38.42 -4.57 16.30
N THR A 58 37.57 -5.54 16.62
CA THR A 58 37.01 -6.48 15.64
C THR A 58 36.08 -5.75 14.66
N ALA A 59 35.28 -4.78 15.11
CA ALA A 59 34.44 -3.98 14.22
C ALA A 59 35.24 -3.22 13.16
N GLN A 60 36.40 -2.67 13.54
CA GLN A 60 37.29 -1.99 12.61
C GLN A 60 38.01 -2.96 11.65
N LYS A 61 38.53 -4.08 12.17
CA LYS A 61 39.30 -5.05 11.38
C LYS A 61 38.42 -5.85 10.40
N GLU A 62 37.25 -6.29 10.85
CA GLU A 62 36.37 -7.18 10.09
C GLU A 62 35.26 -6.43 9.34
N GLY A 63 35.16 -5.10 9.51
CA GLY A 63 34.11 -4.26 8.92
C GLY A 63 33.91 -4.48 7.43
N TRP A 64 34.99 -4.42 6.66
CA TRP A 64 34.96 -4.60 5.20
C TRP A 64 34.55 -6.00 4.77
N GLN A 65 35.06 -7.03 5.43
CA GLN A 65 34.71 -8.42 5.13
C GLN A 65 33.24 -8.69 5.46
N LYS A 66 32.74 -8.10 6.56
CA LYS A 66 31.35 -8.20 6.96
C LYS A 66 30.45 -7.45 5.98
N ALA A 67 30.81 -6.23 5.59
CA ALA A 67 30.10 -5.45 4.59
C ALA A 67 29.94 -6.21 3.27
N ALA A 68 31.02 -6.81 2.76
CA ALA A 68 30.99 -7.63 1.56
C ALA A 68 30.02 -8.83 1.67
N LYS A 69 30.01 -9.52 2.82
CA LYS A 69 29.08 -10.65 3.08
C LYS A 69 27.62 -10.20 3.22
N LEU A 70 27.39 -8.97 3.66
CA LEU A 70 26.06 -8.40 3.84
C LEU A 70 25.56 -7.67 2.58
N ALA A 71 26.43 -7.39 1.60
CA ALA A 71 26.10 -6.58 0.43
C ALA A 71 24.92 -7.11 -0.40
N THR A 72 24.73 -8.44 -0.46
CA THR A 72 23.60 -9.06 -1.17
C THR A 72 22.29 -9.05 -0.39
N ARG A 73 22.32 -8.66 0.89
CA ARG A 73 21.12 -8.57 1.72
C ARG A 73 20.28 -7.35 1.37
N ASN A 74 19.06 -7.35 1.84
CA ASN A 74 18.04 -6.39 1.48
C ASN A 74 17.80 -5.42 2.63
N ALA A 75 18.18 -4.15 2.44
CA ALA A 75 18.05 -3.07 3.43
C ALA A 75 16.93 -2.12 3.00
N CYS A 76 15.77 -2.31 3.60
CA CYS A 76 14.51 -1.71 3.17
C CYS A 76 13.76 -0.98 4.29
N GLN A 77 14.25 -1.04 5.52
CA GLN A 77 13.93 -0.12 6.61
C GLN A 77 14.99 0.98 6.65
N GLY A 78 14.86 1.97 7.53
CA GLY A 78 15.83 3.06 7.66
C GLY A 78 15.20 4.39 8.02
N LEU A 79 15.94 5.46 7.74
CA LEU A 79 15.53 6.84 8.01
C LEU A 79 15.88 7.75 6.82
N VAL A 80 14.99 8.70 6.60
CA VAL A 80 15.24 9.91 5.82
C VAL A 80 15.64 11.02 6.77
N ALA A 81 16.76 11.67 6.48
CA ALA A 81 17.17 12.91 7.11
C ALA A 81 16.89 14.09 6.17
N THR A 82 16.38 15.18 6.74
CA THR A 82 16.22 16.45 6.05
C THR A 82 16.98 17.54 6.81
N PHE A 83 17.58 18.46 6.09
CA PHE A 83 18.29 19.61 6.65
C PHE A 83 18.04 20.82 5.77
N CYS A 84 17.78 21.97 6.39
CA CYS A 84 17.67 23.26 5.69
C CYS A 84 18.42 24.32 6.48
N GLN A 85 19.26 25.09 5.79
CA GLN A 85 19.91 26.26 6.35
C GLN A 85 20.08 27.32 5.25
N LYS A 86 19.42 28.46 5.43
CA LYS A 86 19.41 29.57 4.46
C LYS A 86 19.02 29.07 3.07
N ASN A 87 19.97 29.10 2.14
CA ASN A 87 19.81 28.81 0.74
C ASN A 87 20.16 27.36 0.36
N LEU A 88 20.34 26.48 1.36
CA LEU A 88 20.74 25.10 1.17
C LEU A 88 19.77 24.13 1.85
N GLY A 89 19.25 23.19 1.08
CA GLY A 89 18.39 22.09 1.51
C GLY A 89 19.03 20.74 1.16
N ILE A 90 18.94 19.76 2.06
CA ILE A 90 19.53 18.43 1.90
C ILE A 90 18.52 17.37 2.33
N LEU A 91 18.30 16.37 1.47
CA LEU A 91 17.64 15.09 1.81
C LEU A 91 18.66 13.95 1.69
N VAL A 92 18.70 13.07 2.69
CA VAL A 92 19.52 11.85 2.67
C VAL A 92 18.67 10.67 3.11
N GLU A 93 18.75 9.55 2.39
CA GLU A 93 18.12 8.30 2.77
C GLU A 93 19.19 7.24 3.12
N VAL A 94 19.17 6.76 4.37
CA VAL A 94 20.04 5.68 4.84
C VAL A 94 19.19 4.51 5.31
N ASN A 95 19.45 3.34 4.72
CA ASN A 95 18.65 2.13 4.91
C ASN A 95 19.35 1.13 5.83
N CYS A 96 18.55 0.35 6.55
CA CYS A 96 18.94 -0.83 7.33
C CYS A 96 17.98 -2.01 7.05
N GLU A 97 18.26 -3.20 7.61
CA GLU A 97 17.40 -4.38 7.40
C GLU A 97 16.13 -4.30 8.26
N THR A 98 16.23 -3.90 9.54
CA THR A 98 15.11 -3.93 10.49
C THR A 98 14.72 -2.55 11.03
N ASP A 99 13.47 -2.41 11.45
CA ASP A 99 12.95 -1.19 12.09
C ASP A 99 13.55 -0.97 13.49
N PHE A 100 14.00 -2.05 14.14
CA PHE A 100 14.72 -1.99 15.42
C PHE A 100 16.04 -1.23 15.29
N VAL A 101 16.78 -1.42 14.19
CA VAL A 101 18.01 -0.66 13.93
C VAL A 101 17.68 0.79 13.55
N ALA A 102 16.64 1.03 12.75
CA ALA A 102 16.22 2.39 12.40
C ALA A 102 15.89 3.25 13.64
N LYS A 103 15.31 2.64 14.68
CA LYS A 103 14.97 3.32 15.95
C LYS A 103 16.16 3.47 16.91
N ASN A 104 17.33 2.89 16.59
CA ASN A 104 18.51 2.95 17.46
C ASN A 104 19.20 4.32 17.38
N GLU A 105 19.61 4.87 18.53
CA GLU A 105 20.25 6.20 18.61
C GLU A 105 21.58 6.29 17.85
N GLN A 106 22.40 5.23 17.84
CA GLN A 106 23.66 5.24 17.10
C GLN A 106 23.43 5.19 15.59
N PHE A 107 22.39 4.50 15.13
CA PHE A 107 22.00 4.53 13.73
C PHE A 107 21.52 5.94 13.35
N GLN A 108 20.67 6.57 14.17
CA GLN A 108 20.25 7.96 13.97
C GLN A 108 21.44 8.92 13.92
N ASN A 109 22.44 8.75 14.79
CA ASN A 109 23.66 9.55 14.79
C ASN A 109 24.50 9.33 13.52
N LEU A 110 24.56 8.11 13.00
CA LEU A 110 25.18 7.83 11.71
C LEU A 110 24.48 8.60 10.59
N VAL A 111 23.14 8.56 10.52
CA VAL A 111 22.37 9.31 9.49
C VAL A 111 22.61 10.81 9.60
N ARG A 112 22.65 11.37 10.83
CA ARG A 112 23.00 12.78 11.06
C ARG A 112 24.41 13.10 10.57
N ALA A 113 25.39 12.26 10.88
CA ALA A 113 26.78 12.47 10.47
C ALA A 113 26.94 12.44 8.94
N VAL A 114 26.23 11.54 8.25
CA VAL A 114 26.19 11.54 6.78
C VAL A 114 25.55 12.83 6.24
N THR A 115 24.49 13.32 6.88
CA THR A 115 23.84 14.58 6.46
C THR A 115 24.76 15.79 6.65
N VAL A 116 25.50 15.84 7.76
CA VAL A 116 26.52 16.87 8.02
C VAL A 116 27.64 16.80 6.99
N SER A 117 28.04 15.60 6.55
CA SER A 117 29.07 15.42 5.51
C SER A 117 28.68 16.09 4.20
N CYS A 118 27.42 15.89 3.77
CA CYS A 118 26.87 16.55 2.60
C CYS A 118 26.98 18.08 2.76
N TYR A 119 26.59 18.61 3.92
CA TYR A 119 26.64 20.04 4.20
C TYR A 119 28.07 20.60 4.16
N GLU A 120 29.01 20.01 4.91
CA GLU A 120 30.40 20.48 5.00
C GLU A 120 31.09 20.45 3.63
N GLN A 121 30.86 19.39 2.85
CA GLN A 121 31.47 19.27 1.53
C GLN A 121 30.95 20.33 0.55
N LEU A 122 29.67 20.67 0.62
CA LEU A 122 29.07 21.73 -0.20
C LEU A 122 29.54 23.13 0.21
N GLN A 123 30.00 23.32 1.45
CA GLN A 123 30.64 24.57 1.87
C GLN A 123 32.07 24.68 1.28
N HIS A 124 32.78 23.56 1.16
CA HIS A 124 34.18 23.53 0.70
C HIS A 124 34.34 23.49 -0.82
N GLN A 125 33.50 22.75 -1.52
CA GLN A 125 33.44 22.78 -2.97
C GLN A 125 32.56 23.96 -3.37
N SER A 126 33.09 24.89 -4.15
CA SER A 126 32.28 25.87 -4.89
C SER A 126 31.43 25.19 -5.98
N LEU A 127 30.70 24.13 -5.61
CA LEU A 127 29.69 23.44 -6.40
C LEU A 127 28.48 24.32 -6.67
N PHE A 128 28.42 25.50 -6.03
CA PHE A 128 27.57 26.60 -6.46
C PHE A 128 27.93 26.95 -7.90
N PRO A 129 27.03 26.74 -8.86
CA PRO A 129 27.20 27.37 -10.14
C PRO A 129 27.37 28.87 -9.88
N LYS A 130 28.45 29.48 -10.40
CA LYS A 130 28.44 30.92 -10.68
C LYS A 130 27.40 31.28 -11.76
N ASN A 131 26.57 30.32 -12.19
CA ASN A 131 25.39 30.56 -13.00
C ASN A 131 24.31 31.19 -12.15
N GLN A 132 23.74 32.26 -12.69
CA GLN A 132 22.59 33.04 -12.22
C GLN A 132 21.27 32.24 -12.22
N ALA A 133 21.29 30.92 -12.02
CA ALA A 133 20.07 30.14 -11.91
C ALA A 133 19.47 30.38 -10.51
N LEU A 134 18.21 30.81 -10.45
CA LEU A 134 17.49 31.09 -9.21
C LEU A 134 17.42 29.86 -8.28
N PHE A 135 17.45 28.66 -8.86
CA PHE A 135 17.25 27.38 -8.19
C PHE A 135 18.09 26.28 -8.88
N ASN A 136 18.67 25.37 -8.08
CA ASN A 136 19.36 24.18 -8.58
C ASN A 136 19.12 22.98 -7.65
N LYS A 137 18.76 21.83 -8.24
CA LYS A 137 18.54 20.56 -7.56
C LYS A 137 19.47 19.50 -8.13
N CYS A 138 20.28 18.87 -7.28
CA CYS A 138 21.29 17.89 -7.69
C CYS A 138 21.24 16.64 -6.81
N LYS A 139 21.37 15.47 -7.42
CA LYS A 139 21.56 14.19 -6.71
C LYS A 139 23.06 13.95 -6.52
N ILE A 140 23.51 13.74 -5.29
CA ILE A 140 24.90 13.36 -5.04
C ILE A 140 25.01 11.83 -5.13
N PRO A 141 25.92 11.28 -5.95
CA PRO A 141 26.17 9.85 -6.00
C PRO A 141 26.59 9.28 -4.64
N SER A 142 26.06 8.11 -4.27
CA SER A 142 26.37 7.48 -2.98
C SER A 142 27.86 7.21 -2.81
N ASP A 143 28.55 6.72 -3.86
CA ASP A 143 29.99 6.44 -3.83
C ASP A 143 30.83 7.66 -3.46
N TYR A 144 30.38 8.85 -3.90
CA TYR A 144 31.03 10.10 -3.56
C TYR A 144 30.84 10.43 -2.08
N LEU A 145 29.60 10.37 -1.58
CA LEU A 145 29.30 10.62 -0.16
C LEU A 145 30.01 9.63 0.77
N GLU A 146 30.10 8.37 0.35
CA GLU A 146 30.80 7.31 1.07
C GLU A 146 32.29 7.59 1.23
N SER A 147 32.90 8.34 0.32
CA SER A 147 34.31 8.72 0.39
C SER A 147 34.61 9.90 1.33
N ILE A 148 33.59 10.68 1.72
CA ILE A 148 33.76 11.90 2.53
C ILE A 148 34.14 11.53 3.96
N GLU A 149 35.15 12.21 4.49
CA GLU A 149 35.52 12.11 5.90
C GLU A 149 34.63 12.96 6.79
N VAL A 150 34.10 12.35 7.84
CA VAL A 150 33.25 13.03 8.84
C VAL A 150 33.82 12.86 10.23
N ASN A 151 33.54 13.85 11.07
CA ASN A 151 33.77 13.74 12.50
C ASN A 151 32.63 12.94 13.15
N PHE A 152 32.93 11.73 13.60
CA PHE A 152 32.00 10.86 14.32
C PHE A 152 32.68 10.37 15.60
N GLU A 153 32.04 10.56 16.76
CA GLU A 153 32.56 10.15 18.08
C GLU A 153 34.03 10.58 18.32
N LYS A 154 34.39 11.82 17.93
CA LYS A 154 35.74 12.42 18.07
C LYS A 154 36.82 11.85 17.14
N HIS A 155 36.45 11.06 16.14
CA HIS A 155 37.37 10.57 15.11
C HIS A 155 36.93 11.04 13.72
N ARG A 156 37.91 11.40 12.88
CA ARG A 156 37.68 11.76 11.48
C ARG A 156 37.85 10.50 10.63
N LYS A 157 36.76 10.03 10.01
CA LYS A 157 36.76 8.79 9.21
C LYS A 157 35.85 8.91 7.99
N PRO A 158 36.15 8.23 6.88
CA PRO A 158 35.24 8.14 5.74
C PRO A 158 33.88 7.54 6.12
N VAL A 159 32.80 8.05 5.54
CA VAL A 159 31.43 7.54 5.74
C VAL A 159 31.36 6.03 5.49
N LYS A 160 32.03 5.53 4.45
CA LYS A 160 32.11 4.08 4.15
C LYS A 160 32.68 3.25 5.30
N GLU A 161 33.68 3.77 6.03
CA GLU A 161 34.28 3.06 7.16
C GLU A 161 33.33 3.06 8.37
N LEU A 162 32.64 4.17 8.59
CA LEU A 162 31.63 4.28 9.64
C LEU A 162 30.44 3.34 9.38
N MET A 163 29.97 3.27 8.13
CA MET A 163 28.93 2.33 7.72
C MET A 163 29.40 0.88 7.91
N ALA A 164 30.61 0.53 7.47
CA ALA A 164 31.17 -0.82 7.65
C ALA A 164 31.31 -1.20 9.13
N THR A 165 31.76 -0.28 9.98
CA THR A 165 31.84 -0.48 11.44
C THR A 165 30.45 -0.68 12.03
N SER A 166 29.47 0.12 11.60
CA SER A 166 28.08 0.03 12.04
C SER A 166 27.41 -1.28 11.60
N MET A 167 27.74 -1.82 10.43
CA MET A 167 27.26 -3.13 9.99
C MET A 167 27.74 -4.26 10.90
N VAL A 168 28.97 -4.18 11.43
CA VAL A 168 29.44 -5.14 12.45
C VAL A 168 28.73 -4.92 13.77
N HIS A 169 28.51 -3.66 14.13
CA HIS A 169 27.82 -3.27 15.35
C HIS A 169 26.42 -3.90 15.42
N PHE A 170 25.59 -3.61 14.41
CA PHE A 170 24.20 -4.06 14.35
C PHE A 170 24.07 -5.50 13.84
N GLY A 171 25.00 -5.95 13.00
CA GLY A 171 24.91 -7.25 12.32
C GLY A 171 23.99 -7.25 11.10
N GLU A 172 23.61 -6.07 10.62
CA GLU A 172 22.69 -5.84 9.50
C GLU A 172 23.39 -5.04 8.40
N LYS A 173 22.93 -5.19 7.16
CA LYS A 173 23.31 -4.33 6.04
C LYS A 173 22.82 -2.92 6.32
N ILE A 174 23.71 -1.95 6.13
CA ILE A 174 23.41 -0.53 6.11
C ILE A 174 23.75 -0.02 4.71
N ASN A 175 22.90 0.83 4.12
CA ASN A 175 23.15 1.33 2.78
C ASN A 175 22.78 2.80 2.66
N LEU A 176 23.65 3.60 2.03
CA LEU A 176 23.36 4.97 1.67
C LEU A 176 22.63 4.96 0.32
N ARG A 177 21.30 5.03 0.35
CA ARG A 177 20.49 4.74 -0.84
C ARG A 177 20.51 5.88 -1.85
N ARG A 178 20.28 7.12 -1.38
CA ARG A 178 20.20 8.31 -2.23
C ARG A 178 20.36 9.57 -1.40
N SER A 179 20.72 10.64 -2.08
CA SER A 179 20.73 11.98 -1.53
C SER A 179 20.28 12.99 -2.58
N THR A 180 19.76 14.12 -2.14
CA THR A 180 19.42 15.25 -3.01
C THR A 180 19.72 16.54 -2.27
N VAL A 181 20.26 17.49 -3.02
CA VAL A 181 20.67 18.80 -2.55
C VAL A 181 19.92 19.83 -3.38
N LEU A 182 19.29 20.78 -2.69
CA LEU A 182 18.63 21.93 -3.26
C LEU A 182 19.42 23.16 -2.86
N THR A 183 19.81 23.97 -3.84
CA THR A 183 20.48 25.26 -3.64
C THR A 183 19.65 26.34 -4.30
N VAL A 184 19.41 27.43 -3.58
CA VAL A 184 18.54 28.52 -4.05
C VAL A 184 19.22 29.88 -3.89
N THR A 185 18.60 30.92 -4.42
CA THR A 185 18.99 32.32 -4.16
C THR A 185 18.36 32.84 -2.87
N ASP A 186 18.82 34.00 -2.38
CA ASP A 186 18.35 34.58 -1.11
C ASP A 186 16.86 34.99 -1.12
N GLU A 187 16.24 35.06 -2.30
CA GLU A 187 14.83 35.40 -2.50
C GLU A 187 13.88 34.20 -2.29
N ILE A 188 14.43 32.98 -2.30
CA ILE A 188 13.65 31.73 -2.20
C ILE A 188 13.82 31.13 -0.81
N PHE A 189 12.70 30.76 -0.21
CA PHE A 189 12.64 30.14 1.10
C PHE A 189 12.61 28.61 0.97
N LEU A 190 13.48 27.96 1.74
CA LEU A 190 13.52 26.51 1.89
C LEU A 190 12.99 26.12 3.26
N ILE A 191 11.98 25.26 3.28
CA ILE A 191 11.46 24.64 4.51
C ILE A 191 11.48 23.13 4.36
N ASN A 192 11.93 22.45 5.42
CA ASN A 192 11.93 21.00 5.50
C ASN A 192 10.92 20.47 6.52
N TYR A 193 10.54 19.22 6.33
CA TYR A 193 9.68 18.47 7.24
C TYR A 193 10.06 17.00 7.22
N ALA A 194 9.90 16.32 8.35
CA ALA A 194 10.05 14.87 8.45
C ALA A 194 8.92 14.25 9.28
N HIS A 195 8.50 13.04 8.91
CA HIS A 195 7.40 12.33 9.57
C HIS A 195 7.63 10.80 9.58
N PRO A 196 7.16 10.04 10.60
CA PRO A 196 7.00 10.54 11.96
C PRO A 196 8.34 11.11 12.45
N ARG A 197 8.28 12.19 13.23
CA ARG A 197 9.49 12.90 13.66
C ARG A 197 10.14 12.13 14.81
N HIS A 198 11.41 11.75 14.65
CA HIS A 198 12.21 11.09 15.69
C HIS A 198 13.12 12.05 16.47
N SER A 199 13.07 13.36 16.15
CA SER A 199 13.90 14.43 16.70
C SER A 199 13.08 15.42 17.53
N THR A 200 13.73 16.12 18.47
CA THR A 200 13.13 17.24 19.20
C THR A 200 12.96 18.47 18.29
N ASP A 201 12.13 19.43 18.70
CA ASP A 201 11.77 20.57 17.84
C ASP A 201 12.96 21.48 17.48
N ASP A 202 14.03 21.49 18.30
CA ASP A 202 15.21 22.35 18.14
C ASP A 202 16.34 21.75 17.28
N GLU A 203 16.22 20.49 16.82
CA GLU A 203 17.24 19.88 15.96
C GLU A 203 17.18 20.44 14.53
N LYS A 204 18.33 20.88 14.01
CA LYS A 204 18.47 21.34 12.61
C LYS A 204 18.29 20.22 11.58
N ILE A 205 18.60 18.98 11.95
CA ILE A 205 18.48 17.79 11.09
C ILE A 205 17.25 17.03 11.57
N LEU A 206 16.24 16.93 10.71
CA LEU A 206 15.00 16.23 11.03
C LEU A 206 15.06 14.81 10.49
N LEU A 207 14.82 13.85 11.37
CA LEU A 207 14.77 12.42 11.04
C LEU A 207 13.33 11.93 11.01
N GLY A 208 12.98 11.17 9.98
CA GLY A 208 11.69 10.51 9.82
C GLY A 208 11.72 9.37 8.81
N GLN A 209 10.57 8.73 8.61
CA GLN A 209 10.38 7.75 7.52
C GLN A 209 9.99 8.45 6.21
N TYR A 210 9.45 9.65 6.30
CA TYR A 210 9.14 10.55 5.22
C TYR A 210 9.95 11.82 5.46
N GLY A 211 10.45 12.43 4.39
CA GLY A 211 11.08 13.74 4.41
C GLY A 211 10.65 14.53 3.19
N ALA A 212 10.37 15.81 3.37
CA ALA A 212 10.10 16.73 2.28
C ALA A 212 10.86 18.04 2.46
N ILE A 213 11.28 18.65 1.36
CA ILE A 213 11.69 20.05 1.28
C ILE A 213 10.80 20.73 0.25
N VAL A 214 10.34 21.94 0.56
CA VAL A 214 9.65 22.81 -0.38
C VAL A 214 10.44 24.11 -0.56
N ALA A 215 10.52 24.57 -1.80
CA ALA A 215 11.08 25.85 -2.20
C ALA A 215 9.95 26.77 -2.68
N PHE A 216 9.82 27.94 -2.09
CA PHE A 216 8.81 28.93 -2.49
C PHE A 216 9.31 30.36 -2.31
N GLN A 217 8.72 31.29 -3.04
CA GLN A 217 8.96 32.73 -2.92
C GLN A 217 7.67 33.47 -2.58
N THR A 218 7.79 34.71 -2.11
CA THR A 218 6.64 35.58 -1.85
C THR A 218 6.37 36.46 -3.05
N ALA A 219 5.15 36.43 -3.58
CA ALA A 219 4.83 37.04 -4.87
C ALA A 219 4.76 38.57 -4.82
N ASN A 220 4.36 39.19 -3.70
CA ASN A 220 4.27 40.67 -3.54
C ASN A 220 4.09 41.15 -2.06
N THR A 221 4.30 40.28 -1.07
CA THR A 221 4.07 40.59 0.36
C THR A 221 5.29 40.31 1.22
N VAL A 222 5.52 41.15 2.24
CA VAL A 222 6.51 40.88 3.28
C VAL A 222 5.85 39.99 4.33
N LEU A 223 6.00 38.68 4.19
CA LEU A 223 5.66 37.71 5.24
C LEU A 223 6.77 37.70 6.29
N ASP A 224 6.40 37.53 7.56
CA ASP A 224 7.40 37.32 8.61
C ASP A 224 7.99 35.89 8.56
N GLU A 225 9.10 35.67 9.25
CA GLU A 225 9.81 34.39 9.21
C GLU A 225 9.00 33.24 9.85
N GLU A 226 8.12 33.52 10.81
CA GLU A 226 7.31 32.49 11.46
C GLU A 226 6.13 32.07 10.57
N GLU A 227 5.52 33.02 9.86
CA GLU A 227 4.50 32.76 8.84
C GLU A 227 5.08 31.93 7.68
N LYS A 228 6.26 32.26 7.18
CA LYS A 228 6.94 31.47 6.14
C LYS A 228 7.21 30.04 6.60
N LYS A 229 7.71 29.86 7.84
CA LYS A 229 7.92 28.53 8.42
C LYS A 229 6.62 27.75 8.53
N LEU A 230 5.54 28.39 8.97
CA LEU A 230 4.23 27.77 9.09
C LEU A 230 3.71 27.32 7.72
N ILE A 231 3.74 28.21 6.72
CA ILE A 231 3.28 27.93 5.36
C ILE A 231 4.09 26.79 4.75
N GLY A 232 5.42 26.86 4.79
CA GLY A 232 6.29 25.81 4.26
C GLY A 232 6.08 24.46 4.96
N LYS A 233 5.90 24.46 6.29
CA LYS A 233 5.60 23.24 7.05
C LYS A 233 4.26 22.61 6.62
N GLN A 234 3.22 23.42 6.43
CA GLN A 234 1.91 22.95 5.98
C GLN A 234 1.97 22.39 4.54
N LEU A 235 2.71 23.05 3.65
CA LEU A 235 2.97 22.53 2.30
C LEU A 235 3.75 21.21 2.34
N CYS A 236 4.80 21.10 3.15
CA CYS A 236 5.53 19.85 3.29
C CYS A 236 4.67 18.72 3.88
N GLN A 237 3.78 19.03 4.83
CA GLN A 237 2.82 18.05 5.37
C GLN A 237 1.88 17.53 4.27
N HIS A 238 1.38 18.44 3.43
CA HIS A 238 0.59 18.08 2.27
C HIS A 238 1.39 17.23 1.27
N ILE A 239 2.60 17.65 0.88
CA ILE A 239 3.49 16.88 -0.02
C ILE A 239 3.76 15.47 0.53
N VAL A 240 4.04 15.34 1.83
CA VAL A 240 4.25 14.04 2.47
C VAL A 240 2.99 13.17 2.39
N GLY A 241 1.82 13.75 2.67
CA GLY A 241 0.54 13.04 2.78
C GLY A 241 -0.13 12.72 1.44
N MET A 242 -0.06 13.62 0.47
CA MET A 242 -0.77 13.54 -0.82
C MET A 242 0.12 13.08 -1.98
N ASN A 243 1.44 12.98 -1.76
CA ASN A 243 2.42 12.43 -2.72
C ASN A 243 2.30 12.98 -4.16
N PRO A 244 2.31 14.31 -4.36
CA PRO A 244 2.38 14.89 -5.69
C PRO A 244 3.68 14.48 -6.40
N THR A 245 3.62 14.35 -7.72
CA THR A 245 4.77 13.99 -8.57
C THR A 245 5.34 15.19 -9.32
N SER A 246 4.54 16.24 -9.51
CA SER A 246 4.92 17.51 -10.15
C SER A 246 4.20 18.67 -9.47
N ILE A 247 4.60 19.92 -9.80
CA ILE A 247 3.96 21.11 -9.23
C ILE A 247 2.61 21.37 -9.91
N GLY A 248 2.56 21.37 -11.24
CA GLY A 248 1.38 21.72 -12.03
C GLY A 248 1.16 23.23 -12.17
N ASP A 249 0.30 23.61 -13.12
CA ASP A 249 0.04 25.03 -13.44
C ASP A 249 -0.98 25.68 -12.48
N CYS A 250 -0.68 26.90 -12.05
CA CYS A 250 -1.52 27.70 -11.15
C CYS A 250 -2.75 28.36 -11.83
N ASN A 251 -2.80 28.36 -13.16
CA ASN A 251 -3.76 29.13 -13.97
C ASN A 251 -4.81 28.29 -14.72
N ALA A 252 -4.75 26.96 -14.67
CA ALA A 252 -5.68 26.12 -15.44
C ALA A 252 -7.06 25.92 -14.79
N VAL A 253 -7.26 26.36 -13.55
CA VAL A 253 -8.54 26.16 -12.81
C VAL A 253 -9.63 27.17 -13.23
N SER A 254 -9.29 28.24 -13.97
CA SER A 254 -10.24 29.31 -14.33
C SER A 254 -10.97 29.13 -15.67
N ASN A 255 -10.61 28.15 -16.51
CA ASN A 255 -11.16 28.04 -17.87
C ASN A 255 -12.29 27.01 -18.06
N GLU A 256 -12.74 26.31 -17.01
CA GLU A 256 -13.85 25.35 -17.15
C GLU A 256 -15.12 25.73 -16.35
N LYS A 257 -15.13 26.88 -15.65
CA LYS A 257 -16.29 27.35 -14.87
C LYS A 257 -16.55 28.86 -14.92
N SER A 258 -16.20 29.53 -16.01
CA SER A 258 -16.41 30.99 -16.14
C SER A 258 -17.12 31.43 -17.42
N GLU A 259 -18.17 30.70 -17.82
CA GLU A 259 -19.26 31.28 -18.61
C GLU A 259 -20.61 30.79 -18.07
N ASN A 260 -20.96 31.15 -16.82
CA ASN A 260 -22.36 31.21 -16.36
C ASN A 260 -22.53 31.76 -14.93
N THR A 261 -21.95 32.91 -14.59
CA THR A 261 -22.58 33.84 -13.63
C THR A 261 -21.81 35.16 -13.59
N GLU A 262 -22.27 36.15 -14.34
CA GLU A 262 -22.35 37.55 -13.90
C GLU A 262 -23.03 38.37 -15.01
N ASN A 263 -24.36 38.49 -14.93
CA ASN A 263 -25.07 39.76 -15.09
C ASN A 263 -26.58 39.55 -14.98
N SER A 264 -27.09 39.59 -13.75
CA SER A 264 -28.47 39.98 -13.49
C SER A 264 -28.52 41.49 -13.22
N LYS A 265 -28.43 42.30 -14.29
CA LYS A 265 -29.03 43.64 -14.37
C LYS A 265 -29.44 43.95 -15.83
N MET A 266 -30.76 44.09 -16.00
CA MET A 266 -31.46 44.97 -16.95
C MET A 266 -31.33 44.71 -18.48
N GLN A 267 -32.40 44.13 -19.05
CA GLN A 267 -33.08 44.47 -20.34
C GLN A 267 -32.27 44.73 -21.64
N CYS A 268 -32.44 43.86 -22.66
CA CYS A 268 -33.18 44.11 -23.92
C CYS A 268 -32.76 43.19 -25.10
N LYS A 269 -33.74 42.45 -25.63
CA LYS A 269 -33.96 41.89 -26.99
C LYS A 269 -32.93 42.18 -28.13
N ASN A 270 -32.46 41.13 -28.83
CA ASN A 270 -32.96 40.58 -30.12
C ASN A 270 -31.84 39.88 -30.96
N ASN A 271 -32.22 38.73 -31.55
CA ASN A 271 -31.78 38.07 -32.83
C ASN A 271 -30.30 37.64 -32.99
N GLU A 272 -29.89 36.62 -33.75
CA GLU A 272 -30.40 35.41 -34.46
C GLU A 272 -29.12 34.69 -34.96
N ASN A 273 -29.11 33.34 -34.98
CA ASN A 273 -28.39 32.36 -35.84
C ASN A 273 -26.84 32.49 -36.04
N ASP A 274 -26.01 31.44 -36.07
CA ASP A 274 -26.04 30.19 -36.84
C ASP A 274 -25.11 29.11 -36.23
N ILE A 275 -25.33 27.88 -36.70
CA ILE A 275 -24.79 26.56 -36.35
C ILE A 275 -23.34 26.36 -36.87
N GLU A 276 -22.51 25.56 -36.18
CA GLU A 276 -21.80 24.39 -36.75
C GLU A 276 -21.09 23.53 -35.67
N GLU A 277 -21.30 22.22 -35.77
CA GLU A 277 -20.82 21.12 -34.92
C GLU A 277 -19.37 20.72 -35.25
N GLU A 278 -18.57 20.36 -34.25
CA GLU A 278 -17.46 19.39 -34.39
C GLU A 278 -17.33 18.59 -33.08
N ASP A 279 -17.89 17.38 -33.05
CA ASP A 279 -17.79 16.38 -31.97
C ASP A 279 -16.70 15.34 -32.32
N VAL A 280 -15.52 15.36 -31.67
CA VAL A 280 -14.66 14.17 -31.44
C VAL A 280 -13.67 14.45 -30.27
N ASP A 281 -13.52 13.50 -29.31
CA ASP A 281 -12.42 13.33 -28.31
C ASP A 281 -12.58 13.78 -26.81
N ASP A 282 -13.74 13.60 -26.17
CA ASP A 282 -13.91 14.00 -24.75
C ASP A 282 -13.56 12.96 -23.67
N ALA A 283 -13.44 11.66 -23.97
CA ALA A 283 -13.25 10.63 -22.92
C ALA A 283 -11.79 10.48 -22.45
N GLU A 284 -10.81 10.55 -23.36
CA GLU A 284 -9.38 10.49 -23.01
C GLU A 284 -8.88 11.78 -22.34
N SER A 285 -9.45 12.93 -22.73
CA SER A 285 -9.12 14.23 -22.14
C SER A 285 -9.56 14.28 -20.68
N PHE A 286 -10.76 13.78 -20.36
CA PHE A 286 -11.29 13.77 -18.99
C PHE A 286 -10.44 12.92 -18.04
N GLN A 287 -10.03 11.72 -18.47
CA GLN A 287 -9.25 10.81 -17.63
C GLN A 287 -7.81 11.30 -17.41
N ARG A 288 -7.18 11.92 -18.43
CA ARG A 288 -5.90 12.63 -18.24
C ARG A 288 -6.06 13.82 -17.30
N THR A 289 -7.17 14.53 -17.37
CA THR A 289 -7.44 15.70 -16.52
C THR A 289 -7.64 15.30 -15.06
N GLU A 290 -8.37 14.23 -14.76
CA GLU A 290 -8.51 13.69 -13.39
C GLU A 290 -7.19 13.18 -12.80
N LEU A 291 -6.42 12.40 -13.58
CA LEU A 291 -5.09 11.92 -13.16
C LEU A 291 -4.11 13.08 -12.89
N ASN A 292 -4.14 14.12 -13.72
CA ASN A 292 -3.34 15.33 -13.51
C ASN A 292 -3.80 16.08 -12.24
N ASN A 293 -5.11 16.14 -11.98
CA ASN A 293 -5.65 16.75 -10.77
C ASN A 293 -5.17 16.06 -9.48
N GLU A 294 -4.95 14.74 -9.51
CA GLU A 294 -4.44 13.98 -8.37
C GLU A 294 -2.91 13.95 -8.23
N THR A 295 -2.15 14.23 -9.29
CA THR A 295 -0.68 14.10 -9.29
C THR A 295 0.07 15.42 -9.26
N GLU A 296 -0.56 16.50 -9.71
CA GLU A 296 -0.02 17.86 -9.67
C GLU A 296 -0.33 18.55 -8.33
N LEU A 297 0.69 18.96 -7.59
CA LEU A 297 0.58 19.62 -6.28
C LEU A 297 -0.48 20.73 -6.27
N MET A 298 -0.45 21.63 -7.25
CA MET A 298 -1.30 22.82 -7.30
C MET A 298 -2.78 22.47 -7.49
N ARG A 299 -3.10 21.32 -8.10
CA ARG A 299 -4.47 20.87 -8.37
C ARG A 299 -5.05 20.02 -7.23
N GLN A 300 -4.21 19.48 -6.37
CA GLN A 300 -4.65 18.65 -5.25
C GLN A 300 -5.49 19.46 -4.24
N SER A 301 -6.51 18.81 -3.67
CA SER A 301 -7.25 19.33 -2.51
C SER A 301 -6.30 19.47 -1.32
N PHE A 302 -6.29 20.64 -0.68
CA PHE A 302 -5.33 20.93 0.36
C PHE A 302 -5.62 20.11 1.63
N LEU A 303 -4.61 19.38 2.11
CA LEU A 303 -4.77 18.34 3.14
C LEU A 303 -5.36 18.88 4.45
N LEU A 304 -4.98 20.10 4.84
CA LEU A 304 -5.43 20.74 6.08
C LEU A 304 -6.73 21.52 5.92
N ALA A 305 -7.12 21.85 4.69
CA ALA A 305 -8.38 22.52 4.37
C ALA A 305 -8.92 21.99 3.02
N PRO A 306 -9.61 20.84 3.01
CA PRO A 306 -9.98 20.15 1.77
C PRO A 306 -10.97 20.90 0.87
N ASN A 307 -11.56 21.99 1.39
CA ASN A 307 -12.46 22.87 0.66
C ASN A 307 -11.76 23.83 -0.31
N MET A 308 -10.42 23.80 -0.38
CA MET A 308 -9.63 24.59 -1.33
C MET A 308 -8.51 23.74 -1.91
N THR A 309 -7.99 24.12 -3.08
CA THR A 309 -6.81 23.48 -3.67
C THR A 309 -5.51 24.06 -3.08
N VAL A 310 -4.37 23.42 -3.34
CA VAL A 310 -3.07 24.02 -3.01
C VAL A 310 -2.83 25.32 -3.80
N ALA A 311 -3.32 25.42 -5.05
CA ALA A 311 -3.25 26.66 -5.82
C ALA A 311 -4.03 27.80 -5.13
N ASP A 312 -5.24 27.53 -4.63
CA ASP A 312 -6.03 28.52 -3.89
C ASP A 312 -5.34 28.93 -2.59
N TYR A 313 -4.76 27.95 -1.89
CA TYR A 313 -3.98 28.21 -0.68
C TYR A 313 -2.75 29.08 -0.97
N ALA A 314 -1.98 28.76 -2.03
CA ALA A 314 -0.81 29.53 -2.45
C ALA A 314 -1.18 30.96 -2.86
N LYS A 315 -2.26 31.14 -3.62
CA LYS A 315 -2.83 32.46 -3.98
C LYS A 315 -3.25 33.25 -2.74
N CYS A 316 -3.97 32.61 -1.82
CA CYS A 316 -4.41 33.23 -0.55
C CYS A 316 -3.23 33.70 0.30
N LYS A 317 -2.15 32.92 0.33
CA LYS A 317 -0.91 33.27 1.03
C LYS A 317 0.07 34.12 0.22
N GLN A 318 -0.24 34.42 -1.03
CA GLN A 318 0.58 35.20 -1.96
C GLN A 318 2.00 34.64 -2.09
N ILE A 319 2.09 33.31 -2.24
CA ILE A 319 3.35 32.60 -2.45
C ILE A 319 3.34 31.87 -3.79
N ASP A 320 4.53 31.71 -4.37
CA ASP A 320 4.75 30.88 -5.54
C ASP A 320 5.62 29.68 -5.15
N VAL A 321 5.08 28.47 -5.31
CA VAL A 321 5.84 27.23 -5.08
C VAL A 321 6.68 26.94 -6.31
N LEU A 322 8.01 26.88 -6.12
CA LEU A 322 8.98 26.75 -7.21
C LEU A 322 9.45 25.33 -7.43
N ASP A 323 9.64 24.57 -6.35
CA ASP A 323 9.99 23.14 -6.42
C ASP A 323 9.72 22.46 -5.07
N PHE A 324 9.65 21.14 -5.09
CA PHE A 324 9.71 20.32 -3.88
C PHE A 324 10.50 19.05 -4.13
N GLU A 325 11.05 18.47 -3.07
CA GLU A 325 11.62 17.13 -3.10
C GLU A 325 11.03 16.33 -1.95
N ARG A 326 10.62 15.09 -2.24
CA ARG A 326 10.02 14.20 -1.26
C ARG A 326 10.74 12.86 -1.29
N PHE A 327 11.33 12.48 -0.16
CA PHE A 327 11.75 11.09 0.07
C PHE A 327 10.75 10.41 0.97
N GLN A 328 10.44 9.18 0.59
CA GLN A 328 9.72 8.25 1.43
C GLN A 328 10.64 7.03 1.56
N MET A 329 11.03 6.71 2.79
CA MET A 329 11.41 5.34 3.13
C MET A 329 10.30 4.50 2.59
N LEU A 330 10.62 3.61 1.67
CA LEU A 330 9.63 2.69 1.15
C LEU A 330 9.01 2.00 2.36
N PHE A 331 7.76 2.39 2.64
CA PHE A 331 6.96 1.76 3.66
C PHE A 331 6.60 0.42 3.07
N PHE A 332 7.53 -0.50 3.18
CA PHE A 332 7.25 -1.87 2.92
C PHE A 332 6.42 -2.35 4.09
N ILE A 333 5.13 -2.38 3.86
CA ILE A 333 4.47 -3.67 3.98
C ILE A 333 5.20 -4.60 2.99
N ILE A 334 6.41 -5.05 3.34
CA ILE A 334 7.30 -6.05 2.69
C ILE A 334 7.60 -5.90 1.15
N PHE A 335 7.18 -4.86 0.46
CA PHE A 335 6.96 -4.95 -1.00
C PHE A 335 8.09 -4.84 -2.05
N THR A 336 9.28 -4.26 -1.87
CA THR A 336 10.27 -4.12 -2.98
C THR A 336 11.72 -4.43 -2.57
N CYS A 337 11.85 -5.32 -1.58
CA CYS A 337 13.10 -6.00 -1.27
C CYS A 337 13.03 -7.53 -1.46
N LEU A 338 12.17 -8.05 -2.33
CA LEU A 338 12.27 -9.44 -2.78
C LEU A 338 12.25 -9.47 -4.31
N HIS A 339 13.44 -9.64 -4.90
CA HIS A 339 13.68 -10.21 -6.24
C HIS A 339 13.20 -9.32 -7.41
N TYR A 340 14.07 -8.90 -8.35
CA TYR A 340 14.34 -9.70 -9.55
C TYR A 340 13.73 -11.10 -9.50
N ALA A 341 12.39 -11.17 -9.47
CA ALA A 341 11.66 -12.41 -9.54
C ALA A 341 11.62 -12.78 -11.01
N THR A 342 12.62 -13.53 -11.47
CA THR A 342 12.37 -14.46 -12.55
C THR A 342 11.36 -15.49 -12.04
N ALA A 343 10.07 -15.28 -12.32
CA ALA A 343 8.93 -16.20 -12.40
C ALA A 343 8.76 -17.42 -11.44
N HIS A 344 9.61 -17.67 -10.43
CA HIS A 344 9.69 -19.01 -9.85
C HIS A 344 9.66 -19.18 -8.34
N ASN A 345 9.41 -18.17 -7.50
CA ASN A 345 9.17 -18.42 -6.06
C ASN A 345 8.30 -17.37 -5.36
N ILE A 346 7.03 -17.26 -5.78
CA ILE A 346 6.01 -16.55 -4.98
C ILE A 346 5.53 -17.51 -3.89
N THR A 347 5.64 -17.09 -2.63
CA THR A 347 5.24 -17.90 -1.46
C THR A 347 3.85 -17.54 -0.96
N ASP A 348 3.16 -18.47 -0.28
CA ASP A 348 1.85 -18.22 0.37
C ASP A 348 1.91 -17.01 1.34
N ASP A 349 3.06 -16.76 1.98
CA ASP A 349 3.26 -15.59 2.86
C ASP A 349 3.33 -14.28 2.08
N MET A 350 3.96 -14.27 0.89
CA MET A 350 3.94 -13.11 0.01
C MET A 350 2.52 -12.84 -0.47
N ILE A 351 1.80 -13.87 -0.91
CA ILE A 351 0.40 -13.76 -1.34
C ILE A 351 -0.48 -13.20 -0.22
N THR A 352 -0.27 -13.67 1.01
CA THR A 352 -0.94 -13.13 2.19
C THR A 352 -0.68 -11.63 2.35
N GLN A 353 0.57 -11.17 2.14
CA GLN A 353 0.91 -9.75 2.22
C GLN A 353 0.31 -8.91 1.09
N TRP A 354 0.21 -9.49 -0.11
CA TRP A 354 -0.45 -8.86 -1.25
C TRP A 354 -1.92 -8.63 -0.92
N LEU A 355 -2.59 -9.67 -0.42
CA LEU A 355 -3.98 -9.61 0.01
C LEU A 355 -4.19 -8.65 1.17
N ASP A 356 -3.32 -8.63 2.18
CA ASP A 356 -3.41 -7.66 3.29
C ASP A 356 -3.23 -6.21 2.80
N SER A 357 -2.43 -5.99 1.76
CA SER A 357 -2.19 -4.67 1.17
C SER A 357 -3.37 -4.24 0.31
N MET A 358 -3.87 -5.13 -0.54
CA MET A 358 -5.09 -4.92 -1.30
C MET A 358 -6.27 -4.68 -0.37
N ALA A 359 -6.40 -5.47 0.70
CA ALA A 359 -7.44 -5.28 1.71
C ALA A 359 -7.31 -3.95 2.46
N LYS A 360 -6.11 -3.33 2.50
CA LYS A 360 -5.91 -1.98 3.06
C LYS A 360 -6.19 -0.88 2.05
N LEU A 361 -6.05 -1.12 0.75
CA LEU A 361 -6.49 -0.18 -0.28
C LEU A 361 -8.00 -0.26 -0.48
N ASP A 362 -8.52 -1.48 -0.40
CA ASP A 362 -9.91 -1.80 -0.20
C ASP A 362 -10.37 -1.38 1.20
N LYS A 363 -9.52 -0.83 2.10
CA LYS A 363 -10.01 -0.21 3.35
C LYS A 363 -10.55 1.18 3.08
N PHE A 364 -11.78 1.17 2.59
CA PHE A 364 -12.94 1.56 3.39
C PHE A 364 -12.59 1.76 4.87
N THR A 365 -12.47 3.03 5.29
CA THR A 365 -12.50 3.38 6.71
C THR A 365 -13.68 2.67 7.37
N ALA A 366 -13.46 2.06 8.53
CA ALA A 366 -14.44 1.31 9.33
C ALA A 366 -15.73 2.09 9.72
N ARG A 367 -15.96 3.26 9.14
CA ARG A 367 -17.15 4.10 9.27
C ARG A 367 -18.04 4.16 8.01
N GLN A 368 -17.58 3.75 6.82
CA GLN A 368 -18.36 3.92 5.58
C GLN A 368 -19.33 2.78 5.25
N PHE A 369 -19.12 1.57 5.79
CA PHE A 369 -20.01 0.43 5.54
C PHE A 369 -20.32 -0.32 6.82
N GLU A 370 -21.19 0.25 7.63
CA GLU A 370 -21.81 -0.48 8.72
C GLU A 370 -22.61 -1.66 8.13
N LEU A 371 -22.31 -2.86 8.63
CA LEU A 371 -22.99 -4.11 8.28
C LEU A 371 -23.36 -4.77 9.60
N VAL A 372 -24.64 -5.03 9.78
CA VAL A 372 -25.19 -5.67 10.98
C VAL A 372 -25.77 -7.01 10.58
N LEU A 373 -25.22 -8.07 11.16
CA LEU A 373 -25.64 -9.45 10.94
C LEU A 373 -26.26 -10.04 12.20
N ASP A 374 -27.35 -10.76 12.04
CA ASP A 374 -27.97 -11.59 13.07
C ASP A 374 -27.94 -13.05 12.65
N PHE A 375 -26.89 -13.74 13.07
CA PHE A 375 -26.69 -15.15 12.74
C PHE A 375 -27.76 -16.06 13.35
N GLN A 376 -28.47 -15.64 14.40
CA GLN A 376 -29.49 -16.44 15.08
C GLN A 376 -28.95 -17.84 15.50
N ILE A 377 -29.50 -18.92 14.93
CA ILE A 377 -29.18 -20.31 15.27
C ILE A 377 -28.42 -21.01 14.13
N ALA A 378 -27.69 -22.07 14.50
CA ALA A 378 -27.01 -22.92 13.54
C ALA A 378 -28.02 -23.66 12.65
N ALA A 379 -27.70 -23.82 11.36
CA ALA A 379 -28.60 -24.37 10.35
C ALA A 379 -29.04 -25.82 10.62
N ASP A 380 -28.19 -26.61 11.29
CA ASP A 380 -28.47 -28.00 11.70
C ASP A 380 -29.43 -28.08 12.90
N LYS A 381 -29.66 -26.95 13.58
CA LYS A 381 -30.55 -26.84 14.75
C LYS A 381 -31.81 -26.03 14.47
N ALA A 382 -31.93 -25.42 13.30
CA ALA A 382 -33.10 -24.66 12.92
C ALA A 382 -34.26 -25.61 12.57
N ASN A 383 -35.44 -25.37 13.13
CA ASN A 383 -36.66 -26.16 12.85
C ASN A 383 -37.55 -25.52 11.78
N GLY A 384 -37.05 -24.50 11.07
CA GLY A 384 -37.80 -23.75 10.07
C GLY A 384 -37.05 -22.51 9.58
N PRO A 385 -37.70 -21.68 8.73
CA PRO A 385 -37.19 -20.37 8.33
C PRO A 385 -36.84 -19.49 9.53
N LEU A 386 -35.78 -18.70 9.36
CA LEU A 386 -35.31 -17.73 10.35
C LEU A 386 -35.59 -16.29 9.87
N ASP A 387 -35.44 -15.33 10.78
CA ASP A 387 -35.49 -13.91 10.39
C ASP A 387 -34.32 -13.58 9.46
N LYS A 388 -34.38 -12.41 8.79
CA LYS A 388 -33.29 -11.93 7.93
C LYS A 388 -31.95 -11.98 8.66
N LEU A 389 -30.94 -12.55 8.01
CA LEU A 389 -29.55 -12.57 8.47
C LEU A 389 -28.97 -11.15 8.45
N VAL A 390 -29.15 -10.44 7.34
CA VAL A 390 -28.61 -9.09 7.17
C VAL A 390 -29.65 -8.09 7.68
N LYS A 391 -29.36 -7.49 8.84
CA LYS A 391 -30.26 -6.49 9.45
C LYS A 391 -30.04 -5.10 8.87
N TYR A 392 -28.82 -4.79 8.48
CA TYR A 392 -28.46 -3.49 7.93
C TYR A 392 -27.21 -3.57 7.08
N VAL A 393 -27.21 -2.82 5.98
CA VAL A 393 -26.05 -2.50 5.15
C VAL A 393 -26.09 -0.99 4.90
N SER A 394 -24.96 -0.32 5.06
CA SER A 394 -24.85 1.12 4.76
C SER A 394 -25.28 1.42 3.31
N PRO A 395 -26.16 2.41 3.07
CA PRO A 395 -26.59 2.78 1.73
C PRO A 395 -25.45 3.13 0.78
N GLU A 396 -24.37 3.70 1.32
CA GLU A 396 -23.16 4.04 0.58
C GLU A 396 -22.61 2.79 -0.14
N ALA A 397 -22.78 1.57 0.42
CA ALA A 397 -22.16 0.35 -0.13
C ALA A 397 -22.73 0.04 -1.50
N LEU A 398 -24.01 0.34 -1.67
CA LEU A 398 -24.78 0.15 -2.89
C LEU A 398 -24.56 1.30 -3.88
N GLN A 399 -23.98 2.41 -3.44
CA GLN A 399 -23.70 3.59 -4.26
C GLN A 399 -22.29 3.60 -4.85
N LEU A 400 -21.44 2.64 -4.47
CA LEU A 400 -20.10 2.52 -5.06
C LEU A 400 -20.22 2.29 -6.59
N PRO A 401 -19.46 3.03 -7.42
CA PRO A 401 -19.55 2.91 -8.88
C PRO A 401 -19.38 1.47 -9.38
N THR A 402 -18.42 0.71 -8.83
CA THR A 402 -18.18 -0.70 -9.17
C THR A 402 -19.35 -1.60 -8.79
N VAL A 403 -20.01 -1.34 -7.66
CA VAL A 403 -21.18 -2.08 -7.19
C VAL A 403 -22.42 -1.76 -8.04
N GLN A 404 -22.61 -0.49 -8.39
CA GLN A 404 -23.69 -0.07 -9.29
C GLN A 404 -23.50 -0.70 -10.67
N ALA A 405 -22.30 -0.63 -11.24
CA ALA A 405 -22.00 -1.25 -12.53
C ALA A 405 -22.17 -2.79 -12.50
N LEU A 406 -21.84 -3.44 -11.37
CA LEU A 406 -22.15 -4.86 -11.17
C LEU A 406 -23.66 -5.12 -11.23
N PHE A 407 -24.47 -4.37 -10.48
CA PHE A 407 -25.91 -4.65 -10.42
C PHE A 407 -26.69 -4.18 -11.66
N ASP A 408 -26.15 -3.25 -12.45
CA ASP A 408 -26.63 -2.93 -13.79
C ASP A 408 -26.62 -4.13 -14.74
N LEU A 409 -25.71 -5.10 -14.48
CA LEU A 409 -25.64 -6.34 -15.24
C LEU A 409 -26.71 -7.36 -14.84
N ALA A 410 -27.34 -7.21 -13.66
CA ALA A 410 -28.21 -8.23 -13.09
C ALA A 410 -29.41 -8.61 -13.98
N LYS A 411 -29.90 -7.67 -14.81
CA LYS A 411 -31.04 -7.89 -15.71
C LYS A 411 -30.71 -8.76 -16.94
N TYR A 412 -29.43 -8.99 -17.24
CA TYR A 412 -28.97 -9.76 -18.41
C TYR A 412 -28.54 -11.18 -18.08
N TYR A 413 -28.65 -11.57 -16.82
CA TYR A 413 -28.31 -12.90 -16.34
C TYR A 413 -29.57 -13.59 -15.84
N THR A 414 -29.78 -14.82 -16.29
CA THR A 414 -30.95 -15.62 -15.96
C THR A 414 -30.49 -16.75 -15.05
N PRO A 415 -30.97 -16.82 -13.80
CA PRO A 415 -30.48 -17.83 -12.86
C PRO A 415 -30.67 -19.28 -13.31
N GLN A 416 -31.62 -19.55 -14.21
CA GLN A 416 -31.96 -20.91 -14.62
C GLN A 416 -30.97 -21.45 -15.65
N LEU A 417 -30.28 -22.55 -15.29
CA LEU A 417 -29.42 -23.29 -16.21
C LEU A 417 -30.22 -23.91 -17.37
N GLY A 418 -29.54 -24.11 -18.50
CA GLY A 418 -30.11 -24.64 -19.75
C GLY A 418 -30.74 -23.56 -20.64
N ILE A 419 -30.83 -22.31 -20.17
CA ILE A 419 -31.29 -21.18 -20.99
C ILE A 419 -30.06 -20.47 -21.55
N LYS A 420 -29.94 -20.41 -22.87
CA LYS A 420 -28.87 -19.66 -23.51
C LYS A 420 -28.97 -18.17 -23.14
N GLU A 421 -27.87 -17.60 -22.68
CA GLU A 421 -27.81 -16.17 -22.40
C GLU A 421 -27.83 -15.35 -23.71
N ASP A 422 -28.59 -14.26 -23.73
CA ASP A 422 -28.60 -13.33 -24.85
C ASP A 422 -27.33 -12.45 -24.83
N GLU A 423 -26.46 -12.64 -25.82
CA GLU A 423 -25.25 -11.84 -26.05
C GLU A 423 -25.56 -10.52 -26.80
N THR A 424 -26.47 -9.72 -26.25
CA THR A 424 -26.83 -8.43 -26.87
C THR A 424 -25.67 -7.43 -26.80
N ALA A 425 -25.64 -6.49 -27.75
CA ALA A 425 -24.70 -5.37 -27.72
C ALA A 425 -24.83 -4.53 -26.43
N GLU A 426 -26.05 -4.39 -25.90
CA GLU A 426 -26.31 -3.68 -24.63
C GLU A 426 -25.65 -4.40 -23.44
N LYS A 427 -25.76 -5.73 -23.37
CA LYS A 427 -25.08 -6.54 -22.34
C LYS A 427 -23.56 -6.37 -22.45
N MET A 428 -23.01 -6.45 -23.66
CA MET A 428 -21.56 -6.30 -23.89
C MET A 428 -21.07 -4.90 -23.48
N GLN A 429 -21.83 -3.85 -23.78
CA GLN A 429 -21.52 -2.49 -23.33
C GLN A 429 -21.53 -2.38 -21.79
N LYS A 430 -22.50 -3.02 -21.12
CA LYS A 430 -22.56 -3.03 -19.65
C LYS A 430 -21.42 -3.83 -19.03
N ILE A 431 -20.95 -4.90 -19.69
CA ILE A 431 -19.76 -5.65 -19.27
C ILE A 431 -18.52 -4.75 -19.35
N GLU A 432 -18.35 -4.00 -20.44
CA GLU A 432 -17.24 -3.05 -20.58
C GLU A 432 -17.29 -1.96 -19.51
N ALA A 433 -18.46 -1.38 -19.25
CA ALA A 433 -18.63 -0.36 -18.21
C ALA A 433 -18.27 -0.89 -16.81
N PHE A 434 -18.67 -2.13 -16.49
CA PHE A 434 -18.25 -2.78 -15.25
C PHE A 434 -16.73 -2.99 -15.18
N LEU A 435 -16.12 -3.46 -16.27
CA LEU A 435 -14.67 -3.62 -16.35
C LEU A 435 -13.95 -2.28 -16.21
N ASP A 436 -14.46 -1.19 -16.78
CA ASP A 436 -13.88 0.16 -16.60
C ASP A 436 -13.81 0.55 -15.12
N GLU A 437 -14.91 0.40 -14.39
CA GLU A 437 -14.94 0.70 -12.96
C GLU A 437 -14.00 -0.20 -12.15
N VAL A 438 -13.96 -1.50 -12.45
CA VAL A 438 -13.04 -2.45 -11.79
C VAL A 438 -11.57 -2.07 -12.04
N MET A 439 -11.20 -1.74 -13.28
CA MET A 439 -9.83 -1.40 -13.65
C MET A 439 -9.38 -0.03 -13.10
N LYS A 440 -10.30 0.90 -12.83
CA LYS A 440 -9.99 2.18 -12.15
C LYS A 440 -9.52 1.97 -10.70
N SER A 441 -9.92 0.88 -10.06
CA SER A 441 -9.66 0.62 -8.64
C SER A 441 -8.17 0.52 -8.31
N ASN A 442 -7.78 1.06 -7.14
CA ASN A 442 -6.42 0.95 -6.63
C ASN A 442 -6.06 -0.50 -6.26
N VAL A 443 -7.05 -1.34 -5.97
CA VAL A 443 -6.87 -2.77 -5.71
C VAL A 443 -6.38 -3.49 -6.96
N ILE A 444 -7.03 -3.29 -8.10
CA ILE A 444 -6.64 -3.93 -9.36
C ILE A 444 -5.33 -3.36 -9.89
N LYS A 445 -5.12 -2.04 -9.81
CA LYS A 445 -3.83 -1.42 -10.16
C LYS A 445 -2.67 -2.03 -9.37
N LEU A 446 -2.87 -2.27 -8.07
CA LEU A 446 -1.87 -2.91 -7.22
C LEU A 446 -1.62 -4.36 -7.64
N LEU A 447 -2.67 -5.12 -7.94
CA LEU A 447 -2.56 -6.50 -8.42
C LEU A 447 -1.80 -6.60 -9.74
N VAL A 448 -2.16 -5.78 -10.74
CA VAL A 448 -1.48 -5.71 -12.05
C VAL A 448 0.00 -5.46 -11.84
N HIS A 449 0.34 -4.50 -10.99
CA HIS A 449 1.74 -4.21 -10.67
C HIS A 449 2.46 -5.43 -10.05
N HIS A 450 1.82 -6.17 -9.16
CA HIS A 450 2.40 -7.38 -8.57
C HIS A 450 2.59 -8.50 -9.58
N PHE A 451 1.60 -8.73 -10.45
CA PHE A 451 1.68 -9.73 -11.50
C PHE A 451 2.72 -9.39 -12.56
N LYS A 452 2.82 -8.12 -12.94
CA LYS A 452 3.88 -7.62 -13.83
C LYS A 452 5.28 -7.87 -13.26
N LEU A 453 5.49 -7.53 -11.99
CA LEU A 453 6.78 -7.78 -11.31
C LEU A 453 7.09 -9.28 -11.15
N ALA A 454 6.06 -10.11 -11.11
CA ALA A 454 6.19 -11.56 -11.06
C ALA A 454 6.41 -12.22 -12.43
N GLY A 455 6.29 -11.47 -13.53
CA GLY A 455 6.47 -11.96 -14.90
C GLY A 455 5.26 -12.70 -15.46
N PHE A 456 4.04 -12.40 -14.98
CA PHE A 456 2.82 -12.90 -15.60
C PHE A 456 2.51 -12.09 -16.87
N GLN A 457 2.48 -12.78 -18.01
CA GLN A 457 2.20 -12.18 -19.32
C GLN A 457 0.80 -11.56 -19.37
N GLU A 458 -0.13 -12.11 -18.60
CA GLU A 458 -1.49 -11.58 -18.44
C GLU A 458 -1.49 -10.14 -17.90
N ALA A 459 -0.40 -9.66 -17.28
CA ALA A 459 -0.31 -8.35 -16.64
C ALA A 459 0.86 -7.51 -17.16
N ASP A 460 1.40 -7.80 -18.35
CA ASP A 460 2.46 -6.99 -18.96
C ASP A 460 1.99 -5.55 -19.20
N THR A 461 0.73 -5.38 -19.62
CA THR A 461 0.00 -4.12 -19.70
C THR A 461 -1.33 -4.16 -18.95
N VAL A 462 -1.89 -2.98 -18.66
CA VAL A 462 -3.22 -2.86 -18.03
C VAL A 462 -4.30 -3.41 -18.96
N ASP A 463 -4.16 -3.20 -20.26
CA ASP A 463 -5.12 -3.66 -21.27
C ASP A 463 -5.09 -5.18 -21.44
N GLU A 464 -3.91 -5.81 -21.42
CA GLU A 464 -3.80 -7.27 -21.42
C GLU A 464 -4.46 -7.87 -20.18
N PHE A 465 -4.28 -7.26 -19.01
CA PHE A 465 -4.93 -7.73 -17.79
C PHE A 465 -6.43 -7.56 -17.83
N ARG A 466 -6.92 -6.44 -18.38
CA ARG A 466 -8.35 -6.20 -18.63
C ARG A 466 -8.92 -7.29 -19.55
N GLN A 467 -8.26 -7.56 -20.67
CA GLN A 467 -8.68 -8.60 -21.62
C GLN A 467 -8.66 -9.98 -20.98
N TRP A 468 -7.66 -10.26 -20.15
CA TRP A 468 -7.58 -11.51 -19.41
C TRP A 468 -8.70 -11.66 -18.38
N ILE A 469 -9.04 -10.61 -17.61
CA ILE A 469 -10.22 -10.62 -16.72
C ILE A 469 -11.48 -10.86 -17.54
N LYS A 470 -11.68 -10.11 -18.64
CA LYS A 470 -12.85 -10.25 -19.51
C LYS A 470 -13.00 -11.70 -19.97
N LYS A 471 -11.93 -12.28 -20.50
CA LYS A 471 -11.90 -13.67 -20.97
C LYS A 471 -12.16 -14.66 -19.82
N THR A 472 -11.49 -14.52 -18.69
CA THR A 472 -11.61 -15.48 -17.58
C THR A 472 -12.98 -15.44 -16.92
N TRP A 473 -13.57 -14.25 -16.76
CA TRP A 473 -14.81 -14.08 -16.01
C TRP A 473 -16.07 -14.19 -16.88
N PHE A 474 -16.05 -13.67 -18.10
CA PHE A 474 -17.25 -13.50 -18.93
C PHE A 474 -17.38 -14.50 -20.08
N THR A 475 -16.37 -15.33 -20.36
CA THR A 475 -16.53 -16.38 -21.37
C THR A 475 -17.59 -17.37 -20.91
N THR A 476 -18.60 -17.56 -21.75
CA THR A 476 -19.68 -18.52 -21.50
C THR A 476 -19.26 -19.94 -21.86
N TYR A 477 -19.78 -20.93 -21.14
CA TYR A 477 -19.56 -22.35 -21.39
C TYR A 477 -20.81 -23.16 -21.06
N ALA A 478 -20.91 -24.36 -21.61
CA ALA A 478 -21.96 -25.30 -21.27
C ALA A 478 -21.67 -25.97 -19.92
N ARG A 479 -22.53 -25.76 -18.93
CA ARG A 479 -22.35 -26.39 -17.62
C ARG A 479 -22.91 -27.80 -17.54
N ARG A 480 -23.98 -28.08 -18.29
CA ARG A 480 -24.55 -29.43 -18.45
C ARG A 480 -24.22 -29.96 -19.84
N ASN A 481 -23.58 -31.11 -19.89
CA ASN A 481 -23.06 -31.71 -21.13
C ASN A 481 -24.14 -32.29 -22.06
N GLU A 482 -25.40 -32.36 -21.64
CA GLU A 482 -26.43 -33.07 -22.40
C GLU A 482 -26.95 -32.27 -23.61
N GLU A 483 -26.93 -30.94 -23.55
CA GLU A 483 -27.42 -30.07 -24.63
C GLU A 483 -26.33 -29.20 -25.26
N GLY A 484 -25.17 -29.05 -24.61
CA GLY A 484 -24.04 -28.26 -25.13
C GLY A 484 -24.34 -26.76 -25.26
N ILE A 485 -25.37 -26.26 -24.58
CA ILE A 485 -25.76 -24.85 -24.62
C ILE A 485 -24.83 -24.08 -23.69
N ASN A 486 -24.12 -23.08 -24.24
CA ASN A 486 -23.38 -22.11 -23.43
C ASN A 486 -24.37 -21.26 -22.62
N ASP A 487 -24.55 -21.63 -21.36
CA ASP A 487 -25.62 -21.17 -20.48
C ASP A 487 -25.08 -20.56 -19.17
N SER A 488 -23.77 -20.51 -19.00
CA SER A 488 -23.15 -20.11 -17.74
C SER A 488 -21.81 -19.41 -17.98
N SER A 489 -21.43 -18.52 -17.07
CA SER A 489 -20.09 -17.92 -16.99
C SER A 489 -19.55 -17.96 -15.56
N LEU A 490 -18.24 -17.78 -15.37
CA LEU A 490 -17.67 -17.68 -14.02
C LEU A 490 -18.26 -16.48 -13.27
N PHE A 491 -18.43 -15.36 -13.98
CA PHE A 491 -18.99 -14.13 -13.45
C PHE A 491 -20.42 -14.31 -12.96
N GLU A 492 -21.30 -14.86 -13.79
CA GLU A 492 -22.68 -15.14 -13.41
C GLU A 492 -22.72 -16.06 -12.20
N HIS A 493 -22.04 -17.21 -12.29
CA HIS A 493 -22.00 -18.18 -11.21
C HIS A 493 -21.57 -17.56 -9.88
N PHE A 494 -20.51 -16.74 -9.91
CA PHE A 494 -19.96 -16.15 -8.70
C PHE A 494 -20.86 -15.05 -8.12
N PHE A 495 -21.18 -14.04 -8.92
CA PHE A 495 -21.83 -12.82 -8.45
C PHE A 495 -23.36 -12.93 -8.38
N PHE A 496 -23.99 -13.65 -9.31
CA PHE A 496 -25.45 -13.74 -9.40
C PHE A 496 -26.00 -15.09 -8.95
N GLY A 497 -25.24 -16.16 -9.17
CA GLY A 497 -25.60 -17.55 -8.90
C GLY A 497 -26.66 -18.11 -9.85
N GLU A 498 -26.76 -19.43 -9.84
CA GLU A 498 -27.67 -20.17 -10.71
C GLU A 498 -28.52 -21.16 -9.92
N THR A 499 -29.60 -21.61 -10.53
CA THR A 499 -30.56 -22.58 -10.01
C THR A 499 -30.63 -23.78 -10.94
N VAL A 500 -30.69 -24.96 -10.33
CA VAL A 500 -30.89 -26.24 -11.00
C VAL A 500 -32.30 -26.70 -10.69
N GLU A 501 -33.19 -26.71 -11.69
CA GLU A 501 -34.60 -27.05 -11.49
C GLU A 501 -34.79 -28.49 -11.00
N ASP A 502 -34.23 -29.48 -11.71
CA ASP A 502 -34.42 -30.91 -11.39
C ASP A 502 -33.90 -31.31 -10.00
N GLU A 503 -32.91 -30.57 -9.49
CA GLU A 503 -32.28 -30.85 -8.20
C GLU A 503 -32.80 -29.94 -7.08
N GLU A 504 -33.64 -28.95 -7.41
CA GLU A 504 -34.08 -27.88 -6.52
C GLU A 504 -32.93 -27.20 -5.76
N LYS A 505 -31.80 -26.93 -6.45
CA LYS A 505 -30.56 -26.43 -5.83
C LYS A 505 -30.10 -25.08 -6.35
N VAL A 506 -29.40 -24.34 -5.49
CA VAL A 506 -28.68 -23.12 -5.85
C VAL A 506 -27.18 -23.40 -5.99
N LEU A 507 -26.63 -23.15 -7.18
CA LEU A 507 -25.21 -23.14 -7.49
C LEU A 507 -24.67 -21.71 -7.39
N GLY A 508 -23.40 -21.56 -7.02
CA GLY A 508 -22.77 -20.24 -7.01
C GLY A 508 -23.35 -19.28 -5.95
N LEU A 509 -23.58 -18.02 -6.31
CA LEU A 509 -24.04 -16.95 -5.40
C LEU A 509 -23.12 -16.83 -4.18
N HIS A 510 -21.89 -16.38 -4.44
CA HIS A 510 -20.84 -16.21 -3.43
C HIS A 510 -20.66 -14.76 -2.99
N TYR A 511 -21.31 -13.80 -3.66
CA TYR A 511 -21.18 -12.38 -3.36
C TYR A 511 -22.22 -11.87 -2.35
N TRP A 512 -21.74 -11.23 -1.28
CA TRP A 512 -22.57 -10.89 -0.11
C TRP A 512 -23.60 -9.78 -0.36
N LEU A 513 -23.29 -8.77 -1.19
CA LEU A 513 -24.26 -7.72 -1.52
C LEU A 513 -25.41 -8.26 -2.35
N ARG A 514 -25.14 -9.20 -3.28
CA ARG A 514 -26.21 -9.87 -4.04
C ARG A 514 -27.12 -10.65 -3.11
N TYR A 515 -26.54 -11.43 -2.19
CA TYR A 515 -27.31 -12.13 -1.15
C TYR A 515 -28.20 -11.17 -0.36
N PHE A 516 -27.63 -10.06 0.11
CA PHE A 516 -28.37 -9.03 0.86
C PHE A 516 -29.56 -8.47 0.05
N LEU A 517 -29.35 -8.09 -1.21
CA LEU A 517 -30.43 -7.54 -2.04
C LEU A 517 -31.56 -8.55 -2.26
N LEU A 518 -31.22 -9.83 -2.48
CA LEU A 518 -32.20 -10.91 -2.66
C LEU A 518 -32.96 -11.20 -1.34
N GLU A 519 -32.28 -11.21 -0.20
CA GLU A 519 -32.91 -11.36 1.12
C GLU A 519 -33.83 -10.18 1.42
N ASN A 520 -33.40 -8.95 1.09
CA ASN A 520 -34.21 -7.78 1.32
C ASN A 520 -35.47 -7.75 0.45
N ALA A 521 -35.37 -8.24 -0.80
CA ALA A 521 -36.48 -8.44 -1.72
C ALA A 521 -37.40 -9.62 -1.34
N GLY A 522 -37.10 -10.37 -0.28
CA GLY A 522 -37.89 -11.53 0.17
C GLY A 522 -37.69 -12.78 -0.69
N GLN A 523 -36.70 -12.78 -1.59
CA GLN A 523 -36.39 -13.91 -2.46
C GLN A 523 -35.51 -14.94 -1.75
N ILE A 524 -34.72 -14.51 -0.75
CA ILE A 524 -33.95 -15.40 0.10
C ILE A 524 -34.66 -15.65 1.43
N THR A 525 -34.74 -16.92 1.80
CA THR A 525 -35.15 -17.39 3.13
C THR A 525 -33.93 -17.95 3.86
N TYR A 526 -33.46 -17.25 4.89
CA TYR A 526 -32.34 -17.69 5.72
C TYR A 526 -32.72 -18.92 6.56
N LEU A 527 -31.84 -19.93 6.60
CA LEU A 527 -32.06 -21.19 7.33
C LEU A 527 -31.07 -21.40 8.48
N GLY A 528 -30.13 -20.49 8.69
CA GLY A 528 -29.17 -20.55 9.79
C GLY A 528 -27.71 -20.57 9.33
N TYR A 529 -26.81 -20.41 10.30
CA TYR A 529 -25.38 -20.36 10.03
C TYR A 529 -24.77 -21.76 10.11
N LYS A 530 -23.77 -22.02 9.28
CA LYS A 530 -22.86 -23.15 9.42
C LYS A 530 -21.53 -22.72 10.04
N MET A 531 -21.07 -21.52 9.68
CA MET A 531 -19.90 -20.91 10.27
C MET A 531 -20.12 -19.41 10.41
N LYS A 532 -19.91 -18.91 11.63
CA LYS A 532 -20.01 -17.48 11.92
C LYS A 532 -18.64 -16.91 12.25
N GLU A 533 -18.21 -15.95 11.45
CA GLU A 533 -17.20 -14.98 11.84
C GLU A 533 -17.78 -13.59 11.55
N THR A 534 -17.60 -12.65 12.48
CA THR A 534 -18.39 -11.40 12.49
C THR A 534 -17.87 -10.34 11.52
N GLU A 535 -16.65 -10.49 11.00
CA GLU A 535 -15.92 -9.42 10.31
C GLU A 535 -15.59 -9.74 8.86
N SER A 536 -15.29 -10.99 8.52
CA SER A 536 -14.58 -11.37 7.29
C SER A 536 -15.35 -12.34 6.42
N TYR A 537 -16.11 -13.29 6.99
CA TYR A 537 -16.93 -14.21 6.18
C TYR A 537 -18.12 -14.78 6.94
N ALA A 538 -19.11 -15.24 6.19
CA ALA A 538 -20.20 -16.05 6.69
C ALA A 538 -20.36 -17.31 5.82
N THR A 539 -20.62 -18.45 6.46
CA THR A 539 -21.13 -19.64 5.76
C THR A 539 -22.53 -19.93 6.25
N VAL A 540 -23.51 -19.88 5.35
CA VAL A 540 -24.93 -19.94 5.67
C VAL A 540 -25.69 -20.95 4.81
N ALA A 541 -26.80 -21.44 5.35
CA ALA A 541 -27.78 -22.20 4.59
C ALA A 541 -28.99 -21.30 4.30
N TYR A 542 -29.56 -21.41 3.11
CA TYR A 542 -30.72 -20.62 2.72
C TYR A 542 -31.50 -21.27 1.58
N LYS A 543 -32.70 -20.75 1.31
CA LYS A 543 -33.41 -20.95 0.04
C LYS A 543 -33.43 -19.68 -0.77
N TRP A 544 -33.33 -19.76 -2.08
CA TRP A 544 -33.56 -18.66 -3.02
C TRP A 544 -34.71 -19.05 -3.93
N ASN A 545 -35.84 -18.35 -3.86
CA ASN A 545 -37.06 -18.67 -4.63
C ASN A 545 -37.47 -20.16 -4.53
N GLY A 546 -37.29 -20.77 -3.35
CA GLY A 546 -37.59 -22.19 -3.10
C GLY A 546 -36.40 -23.14 -3.25
N PHE A 547 -35.44 -22.83 -4.13
CA PHE A 547 -34.23 -23.61 -4.38
C PHE A 547 -33.29 -23.59 -3.18
N ARG A 548 -32.76 -24.74 -2.79
CA ARG A 548 -31.96 -24.89 -1.56
C ARG A 548 -30.47 -24.70 -1.81
N LYS A 549 -29.82 -23.92 -0.95
CA LYS A 549 -28.38 -23.91 -0.77
C LYS A 549 -28.01 -24.39 0.62
N ASP A 550 -27.38 -25.57 0.70
CA ASP A 550 -26.96 -26.11 1.99
C ASP A 550 -25.78 -25.34 2.58
N SER A 551 -24.88 -24.80 1.77
CA SER A 551 -23.68 -24.10 2.26
C SER A 551 -23.22 -23.06 1.25
N GLY A 552 -23.57 -21.80 1.48
CA GLY A 552 -23.01 -20.64 0.77
C GLY A 552 -22.00 -19.92 1.64
N THR A 553 -20.73 -19.92 1.24
CA THR A 553 -19.68 -19.09 1.86
C THR A 553 -19.56 -17.79 1.09
N MET A 554 -19.58 -16.67 1.80
CA MET A 554 -19.43 -15.32 1.25
C MET A 554 -18.38 -14.57 2.05
N LEU A 555 -17.52 -13.82 1.34
CA LEU A 555 -16.67 -12.82 1.97
C LEU A 555 -17.53 -11.59 2.30
N LEU A 556 -17.35 -11.06 3.50
CA LEU A 556 -18.14 -9.93 3.98
C LEU A 556 -17.32 -8.65 3.86
N ARG A 557 -18.01 -7.53 3.62
CA ARG A 557 -17.41 -6.18 3.57
C ARG A 557 -16.35 -6.04 2.46
N THR A 558 -16.53 -6.76 1.36
CA THR A 558 -15.66 -6.78 0.18
C THR A 558 -16.33 -6.16 -1.04
N THR A 559 -15.53 -5.56 -1.92
CA THR A 559 -15.96 -5.04 -3.23
C THR A 559 -15.89 -6.10 -4.34
N PRO A 560 -16.55 -5.85 -5.49
CA PRO A 560 -16.38 -6.69 -6.68
C PRO A 560 -14.90 -6.77 -7.12
N GLU A 561 -14.19 -5.64 -7.16
CA GLU A 561 -12.77 -5.59 -7.56
C GLU A 561 -11.84 -6.34 -6.61
N PHE A 562 -12.11 -6.32 -5.29
CA PHE A 562 -11.31 -7.09 -4.33
C PHE A 562 -11.52 -8.59 -4.50
N GLU A 563 -12.75 -9.04 -4.70
CA GLU A 563 -13.03 -10.46 -4.92
C GLU A 563 -12.45 -10.93 -6.26
N ILE A 564 -12.59 -10.13 -7.34
CA ILE A 564 -11.92 -10.40 -8.61
C ILE A 564 -10.41 -10.54 -8.39
N ALA A 565 -9.78 -9.61 -7.67
CA ALA A 565 -8.35 -9.67 -7.38
C ALA A 565 -7.94 -10.92 -6.59
N LEU A 566 -8.69 -11.27 -5.53
CA LEU A 566 -8.45 -12.45 -4.72
C LEU A 566 -8.52 -13.73 -5.55
N PHE A 567 -9.53 -13.87 -6.41
CA PHE A 567 -9.69 -15.07 -7.22
C PHE A 567 -8.74 -15.11 -8.42
N SER A 568 -8.30 -13.96 -8.94
CA SER A 568 -7.18 -13.89 -9.90
C SER A 568 -5.87 -14.39 -9.29
N ILE A 569 -5.58 -14.06 -8.02
CA ILE A 569 -4.47 -14.66 -7.26
C ILE A 569 -4.66 -16.16 -7.13
N GLY A 570 -5.87 -16.60 -6.76
CA GLY A 570 -6.21 -18.02 -6.67
C GLY A 570 -5.96 -18.79 -7.97
N TYR A 571 -6.27 -18.15 -9.10
CA TYR A 571 -6.08 -18.69 -10.44
C TYR A 571 -4.60 -18.85 -10.80
N LEU A 572 -3.84 -17.76 -10.79
CA LEU A 572 -2.48 -17.75 -11.36
C LEU A 572 -1.45 -18.37 -10.41
N LEU A 573 -1.68 -18.26 -9.09
CA LEU A 573 -0.70 -18.67 -8.09
C LEU A 573 -1.06 -19.97 -7.37
N LYS A 574 -2.34 -20.37 -7.37
CA LYS A 574 -2.86 -21.59 -6.72
C LYS A 574 -2.29 -21.81 -5.30
N PRO A 575 -2.37 -20.80 -4.39
CA PRO A 575 -1.81 -20.90 -3.04
C PRO A 575 -2.45 -22.05 -2.25
N LYS A 576 -1.66 -22.72 -1.40
CA LYS A 576 -2.19 -23.83 -0.59
C LYS A 576 -3.08 -23.31 0.52
N ARG A 577 -2.73 -22.17 1.11
CA ARG A 577 -3.53 -21.47 2.13
C ARG A 577 -3.38 -19.97 2.00
N ILE A 578 -4.50 -19.28 2.17
CA ILE A 578 -4.58 -17.83 2.21
C ILE A 578 -4.96 -17.40 3.61
N HIS A 579 -4.27 -16.39 4.13
CA HIS A 579 -4.68 -15.71 5.36
C HIS A 579 -5.34 -14.39 4.98
N PHE A 580 -6.51 -14.14 5.54
CA PHE A 580 -7.25 -12.89 5.38
C PHE A 580 -7.98 -12.59 6.69
N GLY A 581 -7.75 -11.41 7.25
CA GLY A 581 -8.25 -11.05 8.57
C GLY A 581 -7.76 -12.03 9.65
N ARG A 582 -8.69 -12.66 10.38
CA ARG A 582 -8.36 -13.64 11.44
C ARG A 582 -8.35 -15.09 10.93
N CYS A 583 -8.48 -15.27 9.63
CA CYS A 583 -8.95 -16.52 9.05
C CYS A 583 -7.98 -17.05 8.02
N THR A 584 -7.84 -18.37 7.99
CA THR A 584 -7.08 -19.09 6.97
C THR A 584 -8.05 -19.92 6.15
N PHE A 585 -7.98 -19.83 4.82
CA PHE A 585 -8.83 -20.61 3.91
C PHE A 585 -8.07 -21.06 2.67
N VAL A 586 -8.72 -21.88 1.85
CA VAL A 586 -8.24 -22.32 0.54
C VAL A 586 -9.16 -21.74 -0.51
N ILE A 587 -8.62 -21.22 -1.62
CA ILE A 587 -9.45 -20.93 -2.79
C ILE A 587 -9.66 -22.24 -3.53
N ALA A 588 -10.91 -22.67 -3.60
CA ALA A 588 -11.30 -23.78 -4.46
C ALA A 588 -11.70 -23.20 -5.81
N SER A 589 -11.15 -23.77 -6.88
CA SER A 589 -11.51 -23.46 -8.25
C SER A 589 -11.78 -24.75 -9.00
N HIS A 590 -12.82 -24.73 -9.83
CA HIS A 590 -13.16 -25.83 -10.73
C HIS A 590 -12.89 -25.39 -12.17
N GLU A 591 -12.23 -26.25 -12.93
CA GLU A 591 -11.88 -26.03 -14.33
C GLU A 591 -12.64 -27.05 -15.19
N ALA A 592 -13.05 -26.62 -16.37
CA ALA A 592 -13.55 -27.48 -17.43
C ALA A 592 -12.78 -27.16 -18.73
N GLU A 593 -12.81 -28.11 -19.65
CA GLU A 593 -12.12 -28.01 -20.94
C GLU A 593 -13.07 -28.44 -22.05
N GLU A 594 -13.29 -27.58 -23.03
CA GLU A 594 -14.08 -27.84 -24.23
C GLU A 594 -13.32 -27.31 -25.43
N ASN A 595 -13.21 -28.14 -26.48
CA ASN A 595 -12.48 -27.81 -27.70
C ASN A 595 -11.03 -27.32 -27.46
N GLY A 596 -10.36 -27.82 -26.41
CA GLY A 596 -9.00 -27.42 -26.03
C GLY A 596 -8.91 -26.07 -25.32
N ILE A 597 -10.05 -25.40 -25.06
CA ILE A 597 -10.12 -24.17 -24.29
C ILE A 597 -10.46 -24.53 -22.85
N LYS A 598 -9.57 -24.17 -21.92
CA LYS A 598 -9.82 -24.29 -20.48
C LYS A 598 -10.54 -23.05 -19.97
N TYR A 599 -11.64 -23.26 -19.27
CA TYR A 599 -12.39 -22.21 -18.59
C TYR A 599 -12.67 -22.64 -17.15
N TYR A 600 -12.83 -21.65 -16.30
CA TYR A 600 -13.09 -21.87 -14.88
C TYR A 600 -14.59 -21.81 -14.66
N THR A 601 -15.13 -22.88 -14.07
CA THR A 601 -16.57 -23.02 -13.90
C THR A 601 -17.04 -22.51 -12.55
N SER A 602 -16.16 -22.52 -11.55
CA SER A 602 -16.50 -22.04 -10.21
C SER A 602 -15.24 -21.63 -9.47
N THR A 603 -15.36 -20.62 -8.61
CA THR A 603 -14.33 -20.26 -7.63
C THR A 603 -14.97 -19.79 -6.34
N PHE A 604 -14.46 -20.22 -5.19
CA PHE A 604 -14.99 -19.83 -3.89
C PHE A 604 -14.03 -20.13 -2.75
N VAL A 605 -14.30 -19.51 -1.59
CA VAL A 605 -13.56 -19.76 -0.35
C VAL A 605 -14.00 -21.09 0.28
N LYS A 606 -13.05 -22.01 0.42
CA LYS A 606 -13.25 -23.35 1.00
C LYS A 606 -12.53 -23.51 2.34
N SER A 607 -13.19 -24.20 3.26
CA SER A 607 -12.66 -24.61 4.57
C SER A 607 -12.04 -23.47 5.41
N PRO A 608 -12.74 -22.33 5.59
CA PRO A 608 -12.19 -21.25 6.39
C PRO A 608 -12.04 -21.66 7.86
N LYS A 609 -10.94 -21.24 8.49
CA LYS A 609 -10.63 -21.46 9.91
C LYS A 609 -10.19 -20.14 10.53
N CYS A 610 -10.97 -19.61 11.46
CA CYS A 610 -10.59 -18.38 12.17
C CYS A 610 -10.06 -18.62 13.55
N LYS A 611 -9.11 -17.78 13.94
CA LYS A 611 -8.71 -17.62 15.34
C LYS A 611 -9.81 -16.88 16.09
N LYS A 612 -10.09 -17.31 17.33
CA LYS A 612 -11.03 -16.61 18.21
C LYS A 612 -10.54 -15.16 18.45
N PRO A 613 -11.46 -14.19 18.63
CA PRO A 613 -11.08 -12.87 19.13
C PRO A 613 -10.22 -13.03 20.41
N LYS A 614 -9.13 -12.27 20.54
CA LYS A 614 -8.49 -12.12 21.84
C LYS A 614 -9.48 -11.35 22.71
N ALA A 615 -9.89 -11.97 23.82
CA ALA A 615 -10.80 -11.39 24.80
C ALA A 615 -10.24 -10.11 25.42
#